data_AF-A0A7C8KWX0-F1
#
_entry.id   AF-A0A7C8KWX0-F1
#
_cell.length_a   1.000
_cell.length_b   1.000
_cell.length_c   1.000
_cell.angle_alpha   90.00
_cell.angle_beta   90.00
_cell.angle_gamma   90.00
#
_symmetry.space_group_name_H-M   'P 1'
#
loop_
_entity.id
_entity.type
_entity.pdbx_description
1 polymer ?
#
loop_
_entity_poly.entity_id
_entity_poly.type
_entity_poly.pdbx_seq_one_letter_code
_entity_poly.pdbx_strand_id
1 'polypeptide(L)'
;MYQPCSGDIVLLEVETDSWHQPKKQQYLLIISNNTFHEYVEMAVVCPIVQGGSDSPVHINCAEQTNTNGVIYCEQVKTIDLKTRSLQFVEKVPQDLLDDARDILYGIIEKEE
;
A
#
# COMPACT_ATOMS: atom_id res chain seq x y z
N MET A 1 14.90 -14.44 2.32
CA MET A 1 14.57 -13.11 1.75
C MET A 1 13.06 -12.99 1.83
N TYR A 2 12.54 -11.86 2.32
CA TYR A 2 11.09 -11.64 2.37
C TYR A 2 10.55 -11.54 0.93
N GLN A 3 9.42 -12.20 0.68
CA GLN A 3 8.70 -12.12 -0.58
C GLN A 3 7.38 -11.39 -0.33
N PRO A 4 7.22 -10.15 -0.83
CA PRO A 4 6.01 -9.38 -0.63
C PRO A 4 4.80 -10.08 -1.21
N CYS A 5 3.71 -10.10 -0.44
CA CYS A 5 2.47 -10.76 -0.81
C CYS A 5 1.29 -9.79 -0.72
N SER A 6 0.20 -10.17 -1.37
CA SER A 6 -1.08 -9.47 -1.27
C SER A 6 -1.55 -9.34 0.19
N GLY A 7 -2.06 -8.16 0.55
CA GLY A 7 -2.50 -7.83 1.90
C GLY A 7 -1.36 -7.47 2.86
N ASP A 8 -0.11 -7.48 2.43
CA ASP A 8 0.98 -7.05 3.31
C ASP A 8 1.02 -5.52 3.37
N ILE A 9 1.12 -4.97 4.57
CA ILE A 9 1.62 -3.62 4.81
C ILE A 9 3.14 -3.70 4.77
N VAL A 10 3.73 -2.86 3.94
CA VAL A 10 5.17 -2.74 3.77
C VAL A 10 5.64 -1.31 4.01
N LEU A 11 6.84 -1.18 4.57
CA LEU A 11 7.55 0.07 4.70
C LEU A 11 8.54 0.20 3.56
N LEU A 12 8.45 1.29 2.81
CA LEU A 12 9.42 1.68 1.79
C LEU A 12 10.26 2.84 2.32
N GLU A 13 11.57 2.64 2.42
CA GLU A 13 12.52 3.74 2.62
C GLU A 13 12.95 4.34 1.28
N VAL A 14 12.64 5.62 1.10
CA VAL A 14 13.05 6.38 -0.09
C VAL A 14 14.31 7.17 0.25
N GLU A 15 15.37 6.93 -0.52
CA GLU A 15 16.59 7.73 -0.45
C GLU A 15 16.31 9.13 -1.00
N THR A 16 16.74 10.15 -0.26
CA THR A 16 16.64 11.54 -0.69
C THR A 16 17.98 12.03 -1.18
N ASP A 17 18.03 12.78 -2.28
CA ASP A 17 19.26 13.28 -2.91
C ASP A 17 20.07 14.29 -2.05
N SER A 18 19.64 14.58 -0.82
CA SER A 18 20.31 15.53 0.06
C SER A 18 20.93 14.84 1.28
N TRP A 19 22.21 15.14 1.52
CA TRP A 19 22.99 14.64 2.66
C TRP A 19 22.38 14.98 4.04
N HIS A 20 21.48 15.95 4.12
CA HIS A 20 20.94 16.48 5.38
C HIS A 20 19.47 16.14 5.62
N GLN A 21 18.75 15.58 4.65
CA GLN A 21 17.35 15.20 4.89
C GLN A 21 17.27 13.76 5.41
N PRO A 22 16.44 13.51 6.43
CA PRO A 22 16.17 12.15 6.85
C PRO A 22 15.51 11.38 5.70
N LYS A 23 15.83 10.09 5.60
CA LYS A 23 15.16 9.18 4.66
C LYS A 23 13.66 9.27 4.85
N LYS A 24 12.92 9.39 3.76
CA LYS A 24 11.46 9.40 3.82
C LYS A 24 10.96 7.96 3.92
N GLN A 25 10.17 7.69 4.95
CA GLN A 25 9.51 6.41 5.16
C GLN A 25 8.06 6.48 4.68
N GLN A 26 7.62 5.48 3.93
CA GLN A 26 6.25 5.39 3.47
C GLN A 26 5.67 3.99 3.72
N TYR A 27 4.56 3.94 4.44
CA TYR A 27 3.75 2.72 4.59
C TYR A 27 2.87 2.55 3.36
N LEU A 28 2.79 1.32 2.86
CA LEU A 28 2.07 0.95 1.65
C LEU A 28 1.32 -0.37 1.90
N LEU A 29 0.06 -0.45 1.51
CA LEU A 29 -0.70 -1.71 1.44
C LEU A 29 -0.55 -2.33 0.06
N ILE A 30 -0.11 -3.59 -0.03
CA ILE A 30 -0.07 -4.33 -1.29
C ILE A 30 -1.47 -4.87 -1.63
N ILE A 31 -2.07 -4.36 -2.71
CA ILE A 31 -3.44 -4.73 -3.11
C ILE A 31 -3.49 -5.74 -4.26
N SER A 32 -2.46 -5.74 -5.11
CA SER A 32 -2.31 -6.69 -6.22
C SER A 32 -2.14 -8.13 -5.72
N ASN A 33 -2.54 -9.10 -6.55
CA ASN A 33 -2.43 -10.53 -6.24
C ASN A 33 -0.99 -11.06 -6.47
N ASN A 34 -0.70 -12.21 -5.87
CA ASN A 34 0.63 -12.83 -5.94
C ASN A 34 0.99 -13.31 -7.36
N THR A 35 0.01 -13.67 -8.19
CA THR A 35 0.26 -14.02 -9.59
C THR A 35 0.88 -12.85 -10.34
N PHE A 36 0.37 -11.64 -10.17
CA PHE A 36 0.98 -10.44 -10.75
C PHE A 36 2.42 -10.24 -10.27
N HIS A 37 2.68 -10.45 -8.97
CA HIS A 37 4.03 -10.34 -8.39
C HIS A 37 5.02 -11.32 -9.03
N GLU A 38 4.61 -12.58 -9.21
CA GLU A 38 5.45 -13.65 -9.77
C GLU A 38 5.82 -13.40 -11.23
N TYR A 39 4.87 -12.94 -12.04
CA TYR A 39 5.10 -12.74 -13.48
C TYR A 39 5.73 -11.40 -13.84
N VAL A 40 5.43 -10.35 -13.07
CA VAL A 40 5.76 -8.97 -13.42
C VAL A 40 6.84 -8.38 -12.49
N GLU A 41 7.09 -9.02 -11.34
CA GLU A 41 8.06 -8.58 -10.32
C GLU A 41 7.75 -7.17 -9.77
N MET A 42 6.49 -6.75 -9.89
CA MET A 42 5.96 -5.49 -9.41
C MET A 42 4.73 -5.72 -8.52
N ALA A 43 4.38 -4.72 -7.73
CA ALA A 43 3.14 -4.70 -6.96
C ALA A 43 2.38 -3.39 -7.16
N VAL A 44 1.07 -3.50 -7.34
CA VAL A 44 0.13 -2.39 -7.15
C VAL A 44 -0.16 -2.23 -5.66
N VAL A 45 -0.02 -1.01 -5.16
CA VAL A 45 -0.09 -0.64 -3.74
C VAL A 45 -0.87 0.65 -3.50
N CYS A 46 -1.47 0.79 -2.31
CA CYS A 46 -2.09 2.02 -1.83
C CYS A 46 -1.28 2.63 -0.66
N PRO A 47 -1.00 3.94 -0.65
CA PRO A 47 -0.36 4.63 0.47
C PRO A 47 -1.17 4.57 1.77
N ILE A 48 -0.46 4.46 2.90
CA ILE A 48 -1.02 4.66 4.23
C ILE A 48 -0.46 5.96 4.79
N VAL A 49 -1.35 6.90 5.12
CA VAL A 49 -1.02 8.26 5.58
C VAL A 49 -1.41 8.42 7.05
N GLN A 50 -0.44 8.78 7.89
CA GLN A 50 -0.69 9.11 9.30
C GLN A 50 -1.41 10.46 9.41
N GLY A 51 -2.45 10.54 10.25
CA GLY A 51 -3.25 11.75 10.41
C GLY A 51 -3.99 12.17 9.14
N GLY A 52 -4.28 11.22 8.24
CA GLY A 52 -5.08 11.44 7.05
C GLY A 52 -6.50 11.90 7.37
N SER A 53 -7.16 12.51 6.39
CA SER A 53 -8.55 12.98 6.50
C SER A 53 -9.55 11.92 6.01
N ASP A 54 -10.80 12.03 6.44
CA ASP A 54 -11.87 11.16 5.94
C ASP A 54 -12.24 11.49 4.49
N SER A 55 -12.59 10.46 3.72
CA SER A 55 -13.06 10.55 2.33
C SER A 55 -13.80 9.26 1.95
N PRO A 56 -14.75 9.28 0.99
CA PRO A 56 -15.42 8.06 0.52
C PRO A 56 -14.49 7.00 -0.07
N VAL A 57 -13.27 7.40 -0.48
CA VAL A 57 -12.25 6.50 -1.07
C VAL A 57 -11.09 6.21 -0.12
N HIS A 58 -11.23 6.57 1.16
CA HIS A 58 -10.23 6.32 2.19
C HIS A 58 -10.70 5.24 3.17
N ILE A 59 -9.77 4.44 3.68
CA ILE A 59 -10.05 3.41 4.69
C ILE A 59 -9.15 3.63 5.90
N ASN A 60 -9.74 3.82 7.08
CA ASN A 60 -8.99 3.85 8.32
C ASN A 60 -8.54 2.43 8.70
N CYS A 61 -7.23 2.18 8.74
CA CYS A 61 -6.69 0.87 9.08
C CYS A 61 -6.34 0.71 10.56
N ALA A 62 -6.38 1.80 11.36
CA ALA A 62 -5.97 1.78 12.76
C ALA A 62 -6.91 0.95 13.67
N GLU A 63 -8.15 0.69 13.23
CA GLU A 63 -9.11 -0.10 14.01
C GLU A 63 -8.90 -1.62 13.85
N GLN A 64 -8.20 -2.03 12.79
CA GLN A 64 -8.06 -3.44 12.39
C GLN A 64 -6.60 -3.91 12.28
N THR A 65 -5.64 -2.99 12.42
CA THR A 65 -4.20 -3.26 12.27
C THR A 65 -3.39 -2.52 13.34
N ASN A 66 -2.11 -2.87 13.51
CA ASN A 66 -1.22 -2.13 14.41
C ASN A 66 -0.71 -0.83 13.77
N THR A 67 -0.73 -0.76 12.44
CA THR A 67 -0.35 0.41 11.64
C THR A 67 -1.44 1.46 11.78
N ASN A 68 -1.10 2.53 12.49
CA ASN A 68 -1.96 3.70 12.56
C ASN A 68 -1.87 4.51 11.26
N GLY A 69 -3.00 4.70 10.60
CA GLY A 69 -3.12 5.57 9.44
C GLY A 69 -4.38 5.33 8.64
N VAL A 70 -4.45 6.01 7.50
CA VAL A 70 -5.57 5.95 6.56
C VAL A 70 -5.02 5.56 5.20
N ILE A 71 -5.61 4.53 4.59
CA ILE A 71 -5.28 4.06 3.24
C ILE A 71 -5.94 4.99 2.23
N TYR A 72 -5.14 5.57 1.34
CA TYR A 72 -5.60 6.48 0.28
C TYR A 72 -5.69 5.70 -1.03
N CYS A 73 -6.88 5.20 -1.37
CA CYS A 73 -7.06 4.29 -2.52
C CYS A 73 -6.88 5.02 -3.86
N GLU A 74 -7.19 6.32 -3.92
CA GLU A 74 -7.01 7.16 -5.10
C GLU A 74 -5.53 7.46 -5.41
N GLN A 75 -4.63 7.24 -4.45
CA GLN A 75 -3.18 7.39 -4.63
C GLN A 75 -2.48 6.07 -4.95
N VAL A 76 -3.21 5.12 -5.55
CA VAL A 76 -2.67 3.86 -6.02
C VAL A 76 -1.42 4.08 -6.89
N LYS A 77 -0.41 3.24 -6.70
CA LYS A 77 0.82 3.25 -7.49
C LYS A 77 1.33 1.84 -7.73
N THR A 78 2.24 1.69 -8.69
CA THR A 78 2.98 0.44 -8.91
C THR A 78 4.41 0.61 -8.42
N ILE A 79 4.95 -0.38 -7.70
CA ILE A 79 6.32 -0.41 -7.20
C ILE A 79 7.06 -1.67 -7.65
N ASP A 80 8.38 -1.59 -7.76
CA ASP A 80 9.25 -2.73 -8.02
C ASP A 80 9.47 -3.54 -6.73
N LEU A 81 9.17 -4.84 -6.76
CA LEU A 81 9.33 -5.73 -5.61
C LEU A 81 10.79 -6.10 -5.32
N LYS A 82 11.71 -5.88 -6.26
CA LYS A 82 13.16 -6.05 -6.08
C LYS A 82 13.80 -4.90 -5.32
N THR A 83 13.03 -3.86 -4.99
CA THR A 83 13.52 -2.71 -4.22
C THR A 83 14.04 -3.18 -2.86
N ARG A 84 15.35 -3.03 -2.62
CA ARG A 84 16.03 -3.49 -1.39
C ARG A 84 15.56 -2.78 -0.12
N SER A 85 14.85 -1.67 -0.26
CA SER A 85 14.33 -0.83 0.82
C SER A 85 12.92 -1.19 1.25
N LEU A 86 12.35 -2.31 0.75
CA LEU A 86 11.02 -2.76 1.11
C LEU A 86 11.07 -3.72 2.31
N GLN A 87 10.32 -3.40 3.36
CA GLN A 87 10.29 -4.17 4.60
C GLN A 87 8.87 -4.58 4.92
N PHE A 88 8.65 -5.85 5.28
CA PHE A 88 7.38 -6.30 5.83
C PHE A 88 7.09 -5.62 7.17
N VAL A 89 5.85 -5.17 7.37
CA VAL A 89 5.38 -4.60 8.65
C VAL A 89 4.38 -5.56 9.28
N GLU A 90 3.25 -5.78 8.61
CA GLU A 90 2.21 -6.69 9.06
C GLU A 90 1.32 -7.12 7.89
N LYS A 91 0.38 -8.04 8.14
CA LYS A 91 -0.62 -8.46 7.16
C LYS A 91 -1.99 -8.00 7.61
N VAL A 92 -2.75 -7.40 6.70
CA VAL A 92 -4.09 -6.90 7.02
C VAL A 92 -5.13 -8.03 7.04
N PRO A 93 -6.25 -7.84 7.75
CA PRO A 93 -7.44 -8.66 7.59
C PRO A 93 -7.96 -8.67 6.13
N GLN A 94 -8.58 -9.78 5.74
CA GLN A 94 -9.00 -10.00 4.35
C GLN A 94 -10.09 -9.03 3.90
N ASP A 95 -11.03 -8.72 4.79
CA ASP A 95 -12.09 -7.72 4.62
C ASP A 95 -11.52 -6.33 4.30
N LEU A 96 -10.51 -5.88 5.05
CA LEU A 96 -9.88 -4.58 4.78
C LEU A 96 -9.18 -4.54 3.41
N LEU A 97 -8.56 -5.64 3.00
CA LEU A 97 -7.95 -5.76 1.67
C LEU A 97 -9.02 -5.73 0.56
N ASP A 98 -10.15 -6.39 0.78
CA ASP A 98 -11.24 -6.44 -0.18
C ASP A 98 -11.95 -5.09 -0.31
N ASP A 99 -12.19 -4.38 0.80
CA ASP A 99 -12.70 -3.00 0.79
C ASP A 99 -11.81 -2.08 -0.05
N ALA A 100 -10.48 -2.17 0.11
CA ALA A 100 -9.53 -1.36 -0.65
C ALA A 100 -9.57 -1.65 -2.16
N ARG A 101 -9.81 -2.91 -2.54
CA ARG A 101 -9.95 -3.33 -3.93
C ARG A 101 -11.27 -2.87 -4.52
N ASP A 102 -12.37 -3.00 -3.78
CA ASP A 102 -13.70 -2.60 -4.22
C ASP A 102 -13.76 -1.09 -4.48
N ILE A 103 -13.16 -0.28 -3.59
CA ILE A 103 -12.99 1.16 -3.84
C ILE A 103 -12.19 1.39 -5.12
N LEU A 104 -11.06 0.71 -5.31
CA LEU A 104 -10.27 0.88 -6.52
C LEU A 104 -11.03 0.47 -7.78
N TYR A 105 -11.80 -0.62 -7.74
CA TYR A 105 -12.65 -1.05 -8.85
C TYR A 105 -13.72 0.01 -9.17
N GLY A 106 -14.36 0.58 -8.15
CA GLY A 106 -15.31 1.69 -8.33
C GLY A 106 -14.69 2.97 -8.90
N ILE A 107 -13.41 3.22 -8.65
CA ILE A 107 -12.69 4.38 -9.23
C ILE A 107 -12.46 4.19 -10.74
N ILE A 108 -12.24 2.95 -11.20
CA ILE A 108 -11.81 2.66 -12.57
C ILE A 108 -12.92 2.15 -13.49
N GLU A 109 -14.06 1.74 -12.94
CA GLU A 109 -15.17 1.25 -13.73
C GLU A 109 -15.75 2.34 -14.64
N LYS A 110 -16.39 1.90 -15.74
CA LYS A 110 -17.05 2.81 -16.67
C LYS A 110 -18.36 3.33 -16.07
N GLU A 111 -18.71 4.58 -16.39
CA GLU A 111 -20.08 5.07 -16.21
C GLU A 111 -21.02 4.37 -17.23
N GLU A 112 -22.27 4.11 -16.81
CA GLU A 112 -23.30 3.46 -17.66
C GLU A 112 -23.84 4.36 -18.79
#